data_AF-A0A426ZYB0-F1
#
_entry.id   AF-A0A426ZYB0-F1
#
_cell.length_a   1.000
_cell.length_b   1.000
_cell.length_c   1.000
_cell.angle_alpha   90.00
_cell.angle_beta   90.00
_cell.angle_gamma   90.00
#
_symmetry.space_group_name_H-M   'P 1'
#
loop_
_entity.id
_entity.type
_entity.pdbx_description
1 polymer ?
#
loop_
_entity_poly.entity_id
_entity_poly.type
_entity_poly.pdbx_seq_one_letter_code
_entity_poly.pdbx_strand_id
1 'polypeptide(L)' 'MTLLCVPLVAKTVEQMMADMAAAKAHGADVVEIRLDHLSDFEPRRDLQLLVGDRPLPVLVTYRSRLSALDKLN' A
#
# COMPACT_ATOMS: atom_id res chain seq x y z
N MET A 1 -2.73 -12.55 20.60
CA MET A 1 -1.50 -12.07 19.93
C MET A 1 -1.89 -10.93 19.00
N THR A 2 -1.11 -9.85 18.93
CA THR A 2 -1.39 -8.68 18.10
C THR A 2 -0.28 -8.54 17.06
N LEU A 3 -0.61 -8.21 15.80
CA LEU A 3 0.36 -7.96 14.74
C LEU A 3 0.61 -6.46 14.55
N LEU A 4 1.85 -6.08 14.28
CA LEU A 4 2.23 -4.73 13.90
C LEU A 4 2.09 -4.53 12.39
N CYS A 5 1.12 -3.72 11.98
CA CYS A 5 0.88 -3.35 10.58
C CYS A 5 1.40 -1.94 10.31
N VAL A 6 2.24 -1.77 9.29
CA VAL A 6 2.82 -0.47 8.89
C VAL A 6 2.20 0.02 7.58
N PRO A 7 1.57 1.22 7.54
CA PRO A 7 1.03 1.77 6.30
C PRO A 7 2.14 2.38 5.44
N LEU A 8 2.16 2.00 4.17
CA LEU A 8 3.03 2.56 3.14
C LEU A 8 2.25 3.59 2.34
N VAL A 9 2.77 4.82 2.29
CA VAL A 9 2.05 6.02 1.81
C VAL A 9 2.85 6.84 0.79
N ALA A 10 3.89 6.23 0.22
CA ALA A 10 4.75 6.85 -0.77
C ALA A 10 4.01 7.16 -2.09
N LYS A 11 4.62 7.99 -2.94
CA LYS A 11 4.01 8.47 -4.18
C LYS A 11 4.35 7.63 -5.41
N THR A 12 5.39 6.81 -5.33
CA THR A 12 5.87 5.94 -6.41
C THR A 12 5.97 4.49 -5.94
N VAL A 13 5.93 3.56 -6.90
CA VAL A 13 6.02 2.11 -6.64
C VAL A 13 7.40 1.76 -6.08
N GLU A 14 8.45 2.35 -6.62
CA GLU A 14 9.84 2.11 -6.19
C GLU A 14 10.01 2.49 -4.71
N GLN A 15 9.45 3.63 -4.31
CA GLN A 15 9.53 4.07 -2.92
C GLN A 15 8.65 3.20 -2.00
N MET A 16 7.47 2.75 -2.44
CA MET A 16 6.68 1.77 -1.67
C MET A 16 7.47 0.47 -1.42
N MET A 17 8.21 -0.02 -2.41
CA MET A 17 9.05 -1.21 -2.26
C MET A 17 10.21 -0.99 -1.28
N ALA A 18 10.88 0.18 -1.36
CA ALA A 18 11.92 0.56 -0.43
C ALA A 18 11.38 0.68 1.01
N ASP A 19 10.23 1.31 1.19
CA ASP A 19 9.57 1.48 2.49
C ASP A 19 9.12 0.11 3.06
N MET A 20 8.67 -0.82 2.20
CA MET A 20 8.34 -2.18 2.62
C MET A 20 9.56 -2.94 3.16
N ALA A 21 10.70 -2.83 2.48
CA ALA A 21 11.96 -3.43 2.95
C ALA A 21 12.41 -2.80 4.28
N ALA A 22 12.29 -1.48 4.42
CA ALA A 22 12.58 -0.79 5.67
C ALA A 22 11.63 -1.24 6.81
N ALA A 23 10.32 -1.34 6.54
CA ALA A 23 9.35 -1.82 7.52
C ALA A 23 9.70 -3.22 8.04
N LYS A 24 10.13 -4.14 7.16
CA LYS A 24 10.65 -5.45 7.58
C LYS A 24 11.86 -5.31 8.50
N ALA A 25 12.85 -4.51 8.10
CA ALA A 25 14.08 -4.32 8.86
C ALA A 25 13.80 -3.74 10.26
N HIS A 26 12.71 -2.97 10.41
CA HIS A 26 12.24 -2.40 11.66
C HIS A 26 11.27 -3.28 12.45
N GLY A 27 10.98 -4.51 12.00
CA GLY A 27 10.18 -5.49 12.74
C GLY A 27 8.67 -5.42 12.51
N ALA A 28 8.21 -4.88 11.39
CA ALA A 28 6.80 -4.99 11.00
C ALA A 28 6.42 -6.45 10.69
N ASP A 29 5.24 -6.87 11.14
CA ASP A 29 4.68 -8.19 10.82
C ASP A 29 3.92 -8.16 9.47
N VAL A 30 3.30 -7.02 9.16
CA VAL A 30 2.46 -6.79 7.98
C VAL A 30 2.67 -5.36 7.47
N VAL A 31 2.53 -5.15 6.17
CA VAL A 31 2.40 -3.78 5.61
C VAL A 31 1.04 -3.59 4.97
N GLU A 32 0.52 -2.37 5.07
CA GLU A 32 -0.64 -1.91 4.32
C GLU A 32 -0.19 -1.02 3.16
N ILE A 33 -0.37 -1.47 1.93
CA ILE A 33 -0.10 -0.66 0.73
C ILE A 33 -1.31 0.22 0.47
N ARG A 34 -1.13 1.54 0.62
CA ARG A 34 -2.16 2.54 0.32
C ARG A 34 -2.07 2.99 -1.13
N LEU A 35 -2.79 2.26 -1.99
CA LEU A 35 -2.81 2.54 -3.44
C LEU A 35 -3.30 3.96 -3.75
N ASP A 36 -4.17 4.52 -2.91
CA ASP A 36 -4.69 5.88 -3.04
C ASP A 36 -3.62 6.98 -2.84
N HIS A 37 -2.41 6.62 -2.40
CA HIS A 37 -1.28 7.55 -2.30
C HIS A 37 -0.39 7.59 -3.55
N LEU A 38 -0.43 6.58 -4.41
CA LEU A 38 0.37 6.53 -5.65
C LEU A 38 -0.14 7.56 -6.66
N SER A 39 0.76 8.27 -7.33
CA SER A 39 0.39 9.36 -8.25
C SER A 39 0.09 8.89 -9.67
N ASP A 40 0.87 7.94 -10.19
CA ASP A 40 0.75 7.39 -11.55
C ASP A 40 0.59 5.87 -11.53
N PHE A 41 -0.42 5.39 -10.78
CA PHE A 41 -0.63 3.96 -10.56
C PHE A 41 -1.24 3.27 -11.80
N GLU A 42 -0.50 2.32 -12.37
CA GLU A 42 -0.97 1.41 -13.42
C GLU A 42 -1.34 0.05 -12.82
N PRO A 43 -2.62 -0.26 -12.58
CA PRO A 43 -3.02 -1.36 -11.70
C PRO A 43 -2.49 -2.74 -12.10
N ARG A 44 -2.41 -3.04 -13.40
CA ARG A 44 -1.96 -4.37 -13.87
C ARG A 44 -0.45 -4.57 -13.70
N ARG A 45 0.34 -3.52 -13.97
CA ARG A 45 1.80 -3.56 -13.87
C ARG A 45 2.22 -3.45 -12.41
N ASP A 46 1.74 -2.42 -11.74
CA ASP A 46 2.27 -2.01 -10.45
C ASP A 46 1.81 -2.92 -9.31
N LEU A 47 0.58 -3.45 -9.37
CA LEU A 47 0.11 -4.40 -8.36
C LEU A 47 0.92 -5.71 -8.39
N GLN A 48 1.35 -6.16 -9.58
CA GLN A 48 2.23 -7.33 -9.70
C GLN A 48 3.60 -7.06 -9.05
N LEU A 49 4.16 -5.86 -9.25
CA LEU A 49 5.42 -5.47 -8.62
C LEU A 49 5.30 -5.40 -7.09
N LEU A 50 4.23 -4.78 -6.59
CA LEU A 50 4.01 -4.52 -5.16
C LEU A 50 3.65 -5.78 -4.35
N VAL A 51 2.99 -6.77 -4.96
CA VAL A 51 2.48 -7.97 -4.28
C VAL A 51 3.30 -9.22 -4.58
N GLY A 52 4.01 -9.25 -5.72
CA GLY A 52 4.73 -10.42 -6.21
C GLY A 52 5.89 -10.85 -5.30
N ASP A 53 6.99 -10.09 -5.29
CA ASP A 53 8.20 -10.41 -4.51
C ASP A 53 8.24 -9.60 -3.20
N ARG A 54 7.20 -9.77 -2.39
CA ARG A 54 7.05 -9.02 -1.14
C ARG A 54 7.79 -9.69 0.03
N PRO A 55 8.62 -8.95 0.78
CA PRO A 55 9.40 -9.53 1.88
C PRO A 55 8.59 -9.84 3.15
N LEU A 56 7.33 -9.41 3.24
CA LEU A 56 6.38 -9.70 4.33
C LEU A 56 4.91 -9.73 3.83
N PRO A 57 3.94 -10.22 4.62
CA PRO A 57 2.49 -10.09 4.35
C PRO A 57 2.06 -8.68 3.96
N VAL A 58 1.20 -8.57 2.96
CA VAL A 58 0.68 -7.30 2.44
C VAL A 58 -0.85 -7.27 2.54
N LEU A 59 -1.37 -6.18 3.08
CA LEU A 59 -2.75 -5.73 2.92
C LEU A 59 -2.79 -4.66 1.82
N VAL A 60 -3.71 -4.78 0.88
CA VAL A 60 -3.88 -3.78 -0.18
C VAL A 60 -5.13 -2.99 0.12
N THR A 61 -4.97 -1.68 0.30
CA THR A 61 -6.07 -0.75 0.58
C THR A 61 -6.13 0.31 -0.49
N TYR A 62 -7.29 0.46 -1.13
CA TYR A 62 -7.62 1.61 -1.95
C TYR A 62 -8.71 2.41 -1.24
N ARG A 63 -8.32 3.51 -0.58
CA ARG A 63 -9.28 4.38 0.09
C ARG A 63 -9.75 5.47 -0.87
N SER A 64 -10.96 5.32 -1.39
CA SER A 64 -11.58 6.37 -2.21
C SER A 64 -11.79 7.63 -1.38
N ARG A 65 -11.66 8.79 -2.03
CA ARG A 65 -12.26 10.03 -1.49
C ARG A 65 -13.76 9.91 -1.73
N LEU A 66 -14.55 9.98 -0.67
CA LEU A 66 -15.99 10.17 -0.81
C LEU A 66 -16.22 11.44 -1.63
N SER A 67 -16.88 11.32 -2.78
CA SER A 67 -17.27 12.48 -3.56
C SER A 67 -18.57 13.03 -2.97
N ALA A 68 -18.75 14.36 -2.96
CA ALA A 68 -20.00 14.95 -2.46
C ALA A 68 -21.25 14.51 -3.26
N LEU A 69 -21.06 13.88 -4.42
CA LEU A 69 -22.12 13.32 -5.27
C LEU A 69 -22.71 12.00 -4.72
N ASP A 70 -22.02 11.32 -3.80
CA ASP A 70 -22.54 10.11 -3.16
C ASP A 70 -23.57 10.40 -2.04
N LYS A 71 -23.86 11.69 -1.76
CA LYS A 71 -24.85 12.13 -0.77
C LYS A 71 -26.22 12.47 -1.36
N LEU A 72 -26.43 12.30 -2.67
CA LEU A 72 -27.64 12.76 -3.38
C LEU A 72 -28.46 11.66 -4.07
N ASN A 73 -28.22 10.37 -3.76
CA ASN A 73 -29.12 9.27 -4.13
C ASN A 73 -29.58 8.51 -2.88
#